data_AF-A0A964P4D7-F1
#
_entry.id   AF-A0A964P4D7-F1
#
_cell.length_a   1.000
_cell.length_b   1.000
_cell.length_c   1.000
_cell.angle_alpha   90.00
_cell.angle_beta   90.00
_cell.angle_gamma   90.00
#
_symmetry.space_group_name_H-M   'P 1'
#
loop_
_entity.id
_entity.type
_entity.pdbx_description
1 polymer ?
#
loop_
_entity_poly.entity_id
_entity_poly.type
_entity_poly.pdbx_seq_one_letter_code
_entity_poly.pdbx_strand_id
1 'polypeptide(L)'
;MLSARAAIFIALGGTVPGLILRFTDLHFGTVGDTVLLGLAIVSSAFLLAWAAEASETEIAQGLAVAFVALIAVLPEYAVSMSFAWKAGQDPSYAPFAVANMTGANRLLIGGAWPLIFFLFWLKNRGRRLRLQRSYSVDIIALGMATFWSFTLIARGSITVIDTVIFAAIFIGYVSIIMRAPSEEPELLGPARIIGGTRRRPRRGAITALFLVSAVTILACAEPFAEGLIHSGTS
;
A
#
# COMPACT_ATOMS: atom_id res chain seq x y z
N MET A 1 -4.10 22.52 -13.49
CA MET A 1 -4.52 21.14 -13.17
C MET A 1 -3.90 20.22 -14.20
N LEU A 2 -3.09 19.25 -13.77
CA LEU A 2 -2.52 18.26 -14.68
C LEU A 2 -3.66 17.43 -15.31
N SER A 3 -3.60 17.15 -16.61
CA SER A 3 -4.61 16.28 -17.22
C SER A 3 -4.45 14.86 -16.66
N ALA A 4 -5.57 14.16 -16.41
CA ALA A 4 -5.51 12.80 -15.86
C ALA A 4 -4.73 11.82 -16.75
N ARG A 5 -4.63 12.08 -18.06
CA ARG A 5 -3.74 11.34 -18.98
C ARG A 5 -2.26 11.61 -18.68
N ALA A 6 -1.90 12.88 -18.48
CA ALA A 6 -0.53 13.26 -18.14
C ALA A 6 -0.10 12.63 -16.80
N ALA A 7 -1.00 12.49 -15.83
CA ALA A 7 -0.71 11.80 -14.58
C ALA A 7 -0.31 10.33 -14.78
N ILE A 8 -1.04 9.60 -15.66
CA ILE A 8 -0.71 8.21 -16.01
C ILE A 8 0.68 8.14 -16.67
N PHE A 9 0.95 9.01 -17.65
CA PHE A 9 2.25 9.01 -18.33
C PHE A 9 3.41 9.39 -17.41
N ILE A 10 3.21 10.34 -16.49
CA ILE A 10 4.22 10.70 -15.49
C ILE A 10 4.49 9.53 -14.56
N ALA A 11 3.46 8.85 -14.07
CA ALA A 11 3.65 7.69 -13.20
C ALA A 11 4.34 6.54 -13.95
N LEU A 12 3.96 6.26 -15.21
CA LEU A 12 4.68 5.31 -16.06
C LEU A 12 6.15 5.73 -16.24
N GLY A 13 6.41 7.00 -16.54
CA GLY A 13 7.77 7.54 -16.65
C GLY A 13 8.55 7.40 -15.34
N GLY A 14 7.92 7.61 -14.19
CA GLY A 14 8.52 7.47 -12.86
C GLY A 14 8.90 6.03 -12.50
N THR A 15 8.29 5.01 -13.12
CA THR A 15 8.75 3.61 -12.97
C THR A 15 10.04 3.30 -13.72
N VAL A 16 10.35 4.04 -14.79
CA VAL A 16 11.44 3.71 -15.70
C VAL A 16 12.82 3.78 -15.02
N PRO A 17 13.18 4.84 -14.26
CA PRO A 17 14.50 4.92 -13.64
C PRO A 17 14.83 3.73 -12.73
N GLY A 18 13.90 3.34 -11.84
CA GLY A 18 14.12 2.19 -10.95
C GLY A 18 14.22 0.86 -11.69
N LEU A 19 13.46 0.68 -12.77
CA LEU A 19 13.59 -0.51 -13.64
C LEU A 19 14.91 -0.53 -14.40
N ILE A 20 15.37 0.62 -14.89
CA ILE A 20 16.69 0.73 -15.54
C ILE A 20 17.78 0.31 -14.55
N LEU A 21 17.82 0.90 -13.36
CA LEU A 21 18.79 0.52 -12.31
C LEU A 21 18.74 -0.96 -11.95
N ARG A 22 17.56 -1.57 -12.00
CA ARG A 22 17.40 -2.98 -11.64
C ARG A 22 17.93 -3.92 -12.73
N PHE A 23 17.81 -3.55 -13.99
CA PHE A 23 18.15 -4.43 -15.12
C PHE A 23 19.43 -4.03 -15.85
N THR A 24 20.10 -2.97 -15.41
CA THR A 24 21.41 -2.55 -15.91
C THR A 24 22.39 -2.39 -14.76
N ASP A 25 23.69 -2.43 -15.06
CA ASP A 25 24.76 -2.21 -14.08
C ASP A 25 25.01 -0.70 -13.80
N LEU A 26 23.99 0.14 -13.96
CA LEU A 26 24.09 1.57 -13.67
C LEU A 26 23.92 1.82 -12.17
N HIS A 27 24.87 2.54 -11.59
CA HIS A 27 24.85 2.92 -10.18
C HIS A 27 25.16 4.40 -10.01
N PHE A 28 24.35 5.09 -9.21
CA PHE A 28 24.51 6.49 -8.84
C PHE A 28 24.87 6.65 -7.35
N GLY A 29 25.40 5.59 -6.75
CA GLY A 29 25.69 5.48 -5.33
C GLY A 29 24.44 5.15 -4.51
N THR A 30 24.65 4.75 -3.26
CA THR A 30 23.61 4.20 -2.37
C THR A 30 22.37 5.09 -2.29
N VAL A 31 22.55 6.40 -2.03
CA VAL A 31 21.43 7.34 -1.85
C VAL A 31 20.72 7.58 -3.18
N GLY A 32 21.45 7.76 -4.28
CA GLY A 32 20.88 7.99 -5.61
C GLY A 32 20.03 6.81 -6.07
N ASP A 33 20.57 5.59 -5.95
CA ASP A 33 19.87 4.36 -6.32
C ASP A 33 18.62 4.16 -5.45
N THR A 34 18.73 4.38 -4.13
CA THR A 34 17.60 4.27 -3.20
C THR A 34 16.47 5.24 -3.55
N VAL A 35 16.78 6.50 -3.89
CA VAL A 35 15.79 7.50 -4.27
C VAL A 35 15.08 7.10 -5.57
N LEU A 36 15.81 6.63 -6.57
CA LEU A 36 15.24 6.24 -7.87
C LEU A 36 14.39 4.98 -7.77
N LEU A 37 14.80 4.00 -6.96
CA LEU A 37 14.01 2.81 -6.65
C LEU A 37 12.74 3.18 -5.87
N GLY A 38 12.86 4.06 -4.88
CA GLY A 38 11.72 4.58 -4.12
C GLY A 38 10.72 5.35 -5.00
N LEU A 39 11.22 6.18 -5.93
CA LEU A 39 10.40 6.86 -6.93
C LEU A 39 9.64 5.87 -7.81
N ALA A 40 10.28 4.79 -8.25
CA ALA A 40 9.63 3.75 -9.03
C ALA A 40 8.52 3.04 -8.23
N ILE A 41 8.78 2.67 -6.97
CA ILE A 41 7.78 2.07 -6.08
C ILE A 41 6.58 3.01 -5.87
N VAL A 42 6.81 4.28 -5.57
CA VAL A 42 5.75 5.28 -5.38
C VAL A 42 4.94 5.48 -6.67
N SER A 43 5.62 5.55 -7.81
CA SER A 43 4.95 5.69 -9.11
C SER A 43 4.07 4.49 -9.43
N SER A 44 4.57 3.28 -9.15
CA SER A 44 3.78 2.04 -9.27
C SER A 44 2.61 2.01 -8.30
N ALA A 45 2.75 2.51 -7.07
CA ALA A 45 1.65 2.59 -6.11
C ALA A 45 0.47 3.43 -6.66
N PHE A 46 0.75 4.55 -7.33
CA PHE A 46 -0.27 5.36 -7.98
C PHE A 46 -0.95 4.64 -9.15
N LEU A 47 -0.17 4.01 -10.04
CA LEU A 47 -0.71 3.23 -11.16
C LEU A 47 -1.60 2.08 -10.67
N LEU A 48 -1.14 1.40 -9.62
CA LEU A 48 -1.82 0.30 -8.97
C LEU A 48 -3.14 0.75 -8.34
N ALA A 49 -3.15 1.88 -7.62
CA ALA A 49 -4.35 2.48 -7.04
C ALA A 49 -5.38 2.86 -8.12
N TRP A 50 -4.96 3.50 -9.21
CA TRP A 50 -5.87 3.86 -10.31
C TRP A 50 -6.41 2.63 -11.05
N ALA A 51 -5.60 1.57 -11.19
CA ALA A 51 -6.06 0.31 -11.76
C ALA A 51 -7.10 -0.37 -10.86
N ALA A 52 -6.88 -0.35 -9.55
CA ALA A 52 -7.80 -0.91 -8.56
C ALA A 52 -9.13 -0.15 -8.53
N GLU A 53 -9.09 1.18 -8.45
CA GLU A 53 -10.29 2.03 -8.50
C GLU A 53 -11.05 1.84 -9.83
N ALA A 54 -10.36 1.79 -10.97
CA ALA A 54 -11.02 1.52 -12.26
C ALA A 54 -11.65 0.11 -12.33
N SER A 55 -11.07 -0.86 -11.62
CA SER A 55 -11.57 -2.25 -11.58
C SER A 55 -12.85 -2.42 -10.76
N GLU A 56 -13.20 -1.45 -9.91
CA GLU A 56 -14.46 -1.46 -9.15
C GLU A 56 -15.69 -1.53 -10.08
N THR A 57 -15.57 -1.03 -11.31
CA THR A 57 -16.61 -1.15 -12.34
C THR A 57 -16.91 -2.58 -12.80
N GLU A 58 -16.07 -3.55 -12.42
CA GLU A 58 -16.17 -4.94 -12.88
C GLU A 58 -16.22 -5.97 -11.74
N ILE A 59 -16.07 -5.55 -10.49
CA ILE A 59 -16.04 -6.42 -9.32
C ILE A 59 -17.30 -6.19 -8.47
N ALA A 60 -17.73 -7.22 -7.73
CA ALA A 60 -18.80 -7.05 -6.75
C ALA A 60 -18.42 -5.95 -5.74
N GLN A 61 -19.34 -5.02 -5.53
CA GLN A 61 -19.05 -3.73 -4.93
C GLN A 61 -18.65 -3.82 -3.43
N GLY A 62 -19.15 -4.81 -2.69
CA GLY A 62 -18.66 -5.11 -1.33
C GLY A 62 -17.21 -5.65 -1.29
N LEU A 63 -16.77 -6.32 -2.35
CA LEU A 63 -15.37 -6.78 -2.50
C LEU A 63 -14.45 -5.63 -2.94
N ALA A 64 -14.98 -4.65 -3.69
CA ALA A 64 -14.22 -3.53 -4.23
C ALA A 64 -13.48 -2.74 -3.14
N VAL A 65 -14.18 -2.32 -2.08
CA VAL A 65 -13.58 -1.49 -1.01
C VAL A 65 -12.42 -2.22 -0.32
N ALA A 66 -12.62 -3.47 0.08
CA ALA A 66 -11.59 -4.27 0.73
C ALA A 66 -10.40 -4.54 -0.21
N PHE A 67 -10.67 -4.80 -1.49
CA PHE A 67 -9.67 -5.04 -2.52
C PHE A 67 -8.81 -3.78 -2.78
N VAL A 68 -9.43 -2.62 -2.97
CA VAL A 68 -8.73 -1.36 -3.18
C VAL A 68 -7.91 -0.98 -1.95
N ALA A 69 -8.46 -1.13 -0.74
CA ALA A 69 -7.74 -0.86 0.49
C ALA A 69 -6.50 -1.76 0.64
N LEU A 70 -6.62 -3.06 0.37
CA LEU A 70 -5.49 -4.00 0.42
C LEU A 70 -4.44 -3.66 -0.64
N ILE A 71 -4.88 -3.32 -1.85
CA ILE A 71 -3.98 -2.97 -2.95
C ILE A 71 -3.20 -1.69 -2.65
N ALA A 72 -3.83 -0.69 -2.05
CA ALA A 72 -3.21 0.60 -1.76
C ALA A 72 -1.96 0.49 -0.86
N VAL A 73 -1.87 -0.57 -0.06
CA VAL A 73 -0.75 -0.83 0.85
C VAL A 73 0.21 -1.92 0.35
N LEU A 74 -0.01 -2.49 -0.84
CA LEU A 74 0.88 -3.53 -1.41
C LEU A 74 2.37 -3.16 -1.47
N PRO A 75 2.77 -1.92 -1.82
CA PRO A 75 4.18 -1.53 -1.78
C PRO A 75 4.83 -1.71 -0.40
N GLU A 76 4.08 -1.41 0.67
CA GLU A 76 4.55 -1.60 2.03
C GLU A 76 4.73 -3.09 2.33
N TYR A 77 3.76 -3.93 1.95
CA TYR A 77 3.88 -5.38 2.11
C TYR A 77 5.05 -5.97 1.34
N ALA A 78 5.35 -5.46 0.14
CA ALA A 78 6.49 -5.93 -0.63
C ALA A 78 7.82 -5.67 0.09
N VAL A 79 8.02 -4.46 0.62
CA VAL A 79 9.22 -4.10 1.40
C VAL A 79 9.28 -4.88 2.71
N SER A 80 8.16 -4.98 3.44
CA SER A 80 8.06 -5.77 4.67
C SER A 80 8.38 -7.25 4.44
N MET A 81 7.89 -7.82 3.34
CA MET A 81 8.17 -9.21 2.96
C MET A 81 9.65 -9.40 2.57
N SER A 82 10.28 -8.44 1.89
CA SER A 82 11.72 -8.49 1.61
C SER A 82 12.55 -8.57 2.90
N PHE A 83 12.24 -7.75 3.91
CA PHE A 83 12.93 -7.83 5.20
C PHE A 83 12.65 -9.14 5.94
N ALA A 84 11.39 -9.60 5.97
CA ALA A 84 11.03 -10.84 6.64
C ALA A 84 11.65 -12.08 5.97
N TRP A 85 11.72 -12.09 4.63
CA TRP A 85 12.37 -13.15 3.86
C TRP A 85 13.86 -13.22 4.14
N LYS A 86 14.53 -12.06 4.21
CA LYS A 86 15.94 -11.97 4.60
C LYS A 86 16.16 -12.38 6.05
N ALA A 87 15.28 -11.99 6.97
CA ALA A 87 15.33 -12.39 8.37
C ALA A 87 15.28 -13.92 8.57
N GLY A 88 14.62 -14.64 7.66
CA GLY A 88 14.62 -16.11 7.65
C GLY A 88 15.93 -16.76 7.21
N GLN A 89 16.77 -16.03 6.48
CA GLN A 89 18.09 -16.48 6.01
C GLN A 89 19.22 -15.99 6.93
N ASP A 90 19.13 -14.71 7.33
CA ASP A 90 20.04 -14.05 8.26
C ASP A 90 19.22 -13.35 9.37
N PRO A 91 19.30 -13.86 10.63
CA PRO A 91 18.62 -13.27 11.77
C PRO A 91 18.93 -11.79 12.02
N SER A 92 20.05 -11.26 11.51
CA SER A 92 20.39 -9.84 11.62
C SER A 92 19.35 -8.90 11.01
N TYR A 93 18.53 -9.40 10.06
CA TYR A 93 17.46 -8.63 9.43
C TYR A 93 16.13 -8.61 10.21
N ALA A 94 15.98 -9.43 11.25
CA ALA A 94 14.74 -9.52 12.01
C ALA A 94 14.30 -8.18 12.64
N PRO A 95 15.21 -7.35 13.23
CA PRO A 95 14.84 -6.02 13.71
C PRO A 95 14.31 -5.09 12.61
N PHE A 96 14.83 -5.17 11.37
CA PHE A 96 14.36 -4.33 10.26
C PHE A 96 12.93 -4.67 9.86
N ALA A 97 12.56 -5.96 9.84
CA ALA A 97 11.20 -6.39 9.53
C ALA A 97 10.18 -5.83 10.54
N VAL A 98 10.50 -5.93 11.85
CA VAL A 98 9.64 -5.41 12.92
C VAL A 98 9.62 -3.89 12.94
N ALA A 99 10.77 -3.24 12.72
CA ALA A 99 10.88 -1.79 12.67
C ALA A 99 10.08 -1.20 11.50
N ASN A 100 10.14 -1.82 10.31
CA ASN A 100 9.36 -1.39 9.15
C ASN A 100 7.85 -1.52 9.41
N MET A 101 7.40 -2.70 9.85
CA MET A 101 5.99 -2.96 10.14
C MET A 101 5.42 -2.01 11.21
N THR A 102 6.15 -1.80 12.31
CA THR A 102 5.70 -0.88 13.38
C THR A 102 5.82 0.59 12.98
N GLY A 103 6.85 0.95 12.22
CA GLY A 103 7.06 2.29 11.67
C GLY A 103 5.95 2.71 10.72
N ALA A 104 5.55 1.83 9.79
CA ALA A 104 4.44 2.06 8.87
C ALA A 104 3.13 2.36 9.61
N ASN A 105 2.79 1.52 10.61
CA ASN A 105 1.59 1.71 11.44
C ASN A 105 1.61 3.04 12.21
N ARG A 106 2.77 3.42 12.77
CA ARG A 106 2.93 4.70 13.49
C ARG A 106 2.84 5.90 12.57
N LEU A 107 3.40 5.82 11.36
CA LEU A 107 3.35 6.90 10.38
C LEU A 107 1.93 7.09 9.84
N LEU A 108 1.18 6.01 9.65
CA LEU A 108 -0.22 6.08 9.21
C LEU A 108 -1.10 6.77 10.24
N ILE A 109 -1.05 6.34 11.50
CA ILE A 109 -1.90 6.88 12.57
C ILE A 109 -1.39 8.24 13.07
N GLY A 110 -0.09 8.41 13.24
CA GLY A 110 0.52 9.61 13.81
C GLY A 110 0.86 10.69 12.79
N GLY A 111 0.97 10.36 11.51
CA GLY A 111 1.29 11.29 10.43
C GLY A 111 0.14 11.50 9.47
N ALA A 112 -0.25 10.44 8.73
CA ALA A 112 -1.21 10.54 7.64
C ALA A 112 -2.60 10.98 8.12
N TRP A 113 -3.14 10.36 9.18
CA TRP A 113 -4.47 10.71 9.70
C TRP A 113 -4.56 12.16 10.22
N PRO A 114 -3.62 12.65 11.06
CA PRO A 114 -3.58 14.05 11.45
C PRO A 114 -3.46 15.02 10.28
N LEU A 115 -2.65 14.69 9.27
CA LEU A 115 -2.54 15.50 8.06
C LEU A 115 -3.87 15.59 7.30
N ILE A 116 -4.55 14.46 7.10
CA ILE A 116 -5.87 14.43 6.45
C ILE A 116 -6.88 15.27 7.24
N PHE A 117 -6.91 15.14 8.57
CA PHE A 117 -7.79 15.94 9.42
C PHE A 117 -7.44 17.43 9.38
N PHE A 118 -6.15 17.77 9.34
CA PHE A 118 -5.67 19.15 9.21
C PHE A 118 -6.12 19.78 7.88
N LEU A 119 -6.01 19.05 6.77
CA LEU A 119 -6.50 19.51 5.46
C LEU A 119 -8.02 19.67 5.44
N PHE A 120 -8.76 18.74 6.05
CA PHE A 120 -10.20 18.86 6.24
C PHE A 120 -10.57 20.10 7.07
N TRP A 121 -9.87 20.35 8.17
CA TRP A 121 -10.07 21.53 9.00
C TRP A 121 -9.76 22.82 8.23
N LEU A 122 -8.70 22.85 7.42
CA LEU A 122 -8.34 24.02 6.63
C LEU A 122 -9.42 24.37 5.60
N LYS A 123 -9.99 23.34 4.95
CA LYS A 123 -11.02 23.49 3.91
C LYS A 123 -12.41 23.79 4.48
N ASN A 124 -12.84 23.05 5.50
CA ASN A 124 -14.22 23.06 5.98
C ASN A 124 -14.39 23.86 7.29
N ARG A 125 -13.29 24.21 7.97
CA ARG A 125 -13.27 24.81 9.33
C ARG A 125 -14.05 24.00 10.38
N GLY A 126 -14.39 22.75 10.06
CA GLY A 126 -15.11 21.83 10.93
C GLY A 126 -14.20 21.33 12.05
N ARG A 127 -14.72 21.33 13.28
CA ARG A 127 -13.98 20.86 14.48
C ARG A 127 -14.21 19.37 14.81
N ARG A 128 -15.14 18.71 14.12
CA ARG A 128 -15.53 17.32 14.39
C ARG A 128 -15.76 16.59 13.08
N LEU A 129 -15.10 15.45 12.92
CA LEU A 129 -15.38 14.49 11.86
C LEU A 129 -16.29 13.41 12.46
N ARG A 130 -17.54 13.35 12.02
CA ARG A 130 -18.47 12.30 12.45
C ARG A 130 -18.26 11.09 11.54
N LEU A 131 -17.70 10.03 12.10
CA LEU A 131 -17.58 8.75 11.42
C LEU A 131 -18.93 8.04 11.41
N GLN A 132 -19.23 7.32 10.33
CA GLN A 132 -20.44 6.51 10.23
C GLN A 132 -20.35 5.29 11.16
N ARG A 133 -21.51 4.68 11.45
CA ARG A 133 -21.56 3.51 12.34
C ARG A 133 -20.89 2.27 11.72
N SER A 134 -20.73 2.22 10.39
CA SER A 134 -20.03 1.17 9.65
C SER A 134 -18.58 0.97 10.12
N TYR A 135 -17.89 2.06 10.52
CA TYR A 135 -16.52 2.02 11.06
C TYR A 135 -16.39 1.29 12.40
N SER A 136 -17.49 0.89 13.04
CA SER A 136 -17.44 0.11 14.30
C SER A 136 -16.72 -1.22 14.10
N VAL A 137 -16.87 -1.85 12.92
CA VAL A 137 -16.21 -3.13 12.60
C VAL A 137 -14.69 -2.94 12.58
N ASP A 138 -14.22 -1.86 11.96
CA ASP A 138 -12.80 -1.50 11.89
C ASP A 138 -12.22 -1.29 13.29
N ILE A 139 -12.95 -0.54 14.15
CA ILE A 139 -12.53 -0.28 15.53
C ILE A 139 -12.44 -1.57 16.35
N ILE A 140 -13.40 -2.48 16.19
CA ILE A 140 -13.40 -3.76 16.90
C ILE A 140 -12.23 -4.63 16.43
N ALA A 141 -12.01 -4.75 15.11
CA ALA A 141 -10.89 -5.51 14.55
C ALA A 141 -9.53 -4.95 15.01
N LEU A 142 -9.37 -3.62 14.97
CA LEU A 142 -8.18 -2.93 15.49
C LEU A 142 -8.02 -3.14 17.00
N GLY A 143 -9.10 -3.09 17.77
CA GLY A 143 -9.08 -3.35 19.21
C GLY A 143 -8.61 -4.77 19.53
N MET A 144 -9.13 -5.79 18.83
CA MET A 144 -8.70 -7.18 18.99
C MET A 144 -7.22 -7.36 18.64
N ALA A 145 -6.79 -6.83 17.50
CA ALA A 145 -5.39 -6.89 17.07
C ALA A 145 -4.46 -6.17 18.06
N THR A 146 -4.87 -5.01 18.58
CA THR A 146 -4.12 -4.24 19.58
C THR A 146 -4.00 -5.03 20.88
N PHE A 147 -5.10 -5.63 21.35
CA PHE A 147 -5.08 -6.43 22.57
C PHE A 147 -4.15 -7.65 22.44
N TRP A 148 -4.21 -8.35 21.30
CA TRP A 148 -3.28 -9.45 21.02
C TRP A 148 -1.82 -8.96 20.95
N SER A 149 -1.58 -7.78 20.38
CA SER A 149 -0.23 -7.20 20.25
C SER A 149 0.46 -6.95 21.59
N PHE A 150 -0.27 -6.66 22.68
CA PHE A 150 0.34 -6.58 24.02
C PHE A 150 0.99 -7.90 24.45
N THR A 151 0.46 -9.03 24.00
CA THR A 151 1.02 -10.34 24.30
C THR A 151 2.36 -10.58 23.59
N LEU A 152 2.54 -10.03 22.37
CA LEU A 152 3.80 -10.05 21.64
C LEU A 152 4.87 -9.24 22.41
N ILE A 153 4.50 -8.05 22.89
CA ILE A 153 5.41 -7.19 23.67
C ILE A 153 5.84 -7.91 24.95
N ALA A 154 4.90 -8.53 25.67
CA ALA A 154 5.20 -9.26 26.89
C ALA A 154 6.12 -10.49 26.65
N ARG A 155 5.98 -11.18 25.52
CA ARG A 155 6.80 -12.34 25.15
C ARG A 155 8.13 -11.99 24.47
N GLY A 156 8.25 -10.79 23.90
CA GLY A 156 9.42 -10.38 23.10
C GLY A 156 9.65 -11.20 21.83
N SER A 157 8.65 -11.93 21.35
CA SER A 157 8.75 -12.81 20.18
C SER A 157 7.44 -12.86 19.39
N ILE A 158 7.55 -13.12 18.09
CA ILE A 158 6.43 -13.35 17.18
C ILE A 158 6.47 -14.82 16.76
N THR A 159 5.41 -15.55 17.06
CA THR A 159 5.28 -16.98 16.78
C THR A 159 4.34 -17.24 15.61
N VAL A 160 4.35 -18.46 15.08
CA VAL A 160 3.39 -18.89 14.05
C VAL A 160 1.94 -18.76 14.54
N ILE A 161 1.70 -18.98 15.84
CA ILE A 161 0.37 -18.82 16.45
C ILE A 161 -0.09 -17.36 16.32
N ASP A 162 0.81 -16.40 16.55
CA ASP A 162 0.50 -14.97 16.39
C ASP A 162 0.10 -14.66 14.95
N THR A 163 0.83 -15.21 13.96
CA THR A 163 0.49 -15.07 12.54
C THR A 163 -0.89 -15.61 12.22
N VAL A 164 -1.23 -16.80 12.72
CA VAL A 164 -2.56 -17.41 12.51
C VAL A 164 -3.66 -16.55 13.12
N ILE A 165 -3.43 -15.97 14.30
CA ILE A 165 -4.41 -15.13 14.99
C ILE A 165 -4.62 -13.80 14.25
N PHE A 166 -3.56 -13.11 13.84
CA PHE A 166 -3.70 -11.89 13.04
C PHE A 166 -4.35 -12.16 11.68
N ALA A 167 -4.00 -13.27 11.03
CA ALA A 167 -4.64 -13.69 9.79
C ALA A 167 -6.14 -13.97 10.01
N ALA A 168 -6.52 -14.65 11.09
CA ALA A 168 -7.92 -14.92 11.41
C ALA A 168 -8.71 -13.62 11.68
N ILE A 169 -8.13 -12.66 12.41
CA ILE A 169 -8.72 -11.34 12.63
C ILE A 169 -8.94 -10.63 11.30
N PHE A 170 -7.92 -10.59 10.43
CA PHE A 170 -8.00 -9.93 9.13
C PHE A 170 -9.02 -10.59 8.19
N ILE A 171 -9.01 -11.92 8.08
CA ILE A 171 -9.97 -12.68 7.26
C ILE A 171 -11.39 -12.46 7.79
N GLY A 172 -11.60 -12.48 9.11
CA GLY A 172 -12.89 -12.19 9.73
C GLY A 172 -13.38 -10.78 9.41
N TYR A 173 -12.49 -9.79 9.54
CA TYR A 173 -12.76 -8.39 9.18
C TYR A 173 -13.18 -8.23 7.72
N VAL A 174 -12.39 -8.75 6.78
CA VAL A 174 -12.69 -8.70 5.33
C VAL A 174 -14.02 -9.41 5.03
N SER A 175 -14.27 -10.55 5.65
CA SER A 175 -15.51 -11.33 5.46
C SER A 175 -16.77 -10.57 5.90
N ILE A 176 -16.65 -9.69 6.91
CA ILE A 176 -17.74 -8.84 7.38
C ILE A 176 -17.95 -7.67 6.40
N ILE A 177 -16.86 -6.99 6.01
CA ILE A 177 -16.95 -5.82 5.11
C ILE A 177 -17.48 -6.20 3.74
N MET A 178 -17.12 -7.38 3.22
CA MET A 178 -17.62 -7.88 1.95
C MET A 178 -19.15 -8.01 1.89
N ARG A 179 -19.84 -8.02 3.03
CA ARG A 179 -21.30 -8.11 3.14
C ARG A 179 -21.99 -6.76 3.37
N ALA A 180 -21.23 -5.69 3.57
CA ALA A 180 -21.79 -4.37 3.78
C ALA A 180 -22.44 -3.83 2.49
N PRO A 181 -23.60 -3.14 2.58
CA PRO A 181 -24.20 -2.49 1.42
C PRO A 181 -23.27 -1.39 0.93
N SER A 182 -23.11 -1.32 -0.39
CA SER A 182 -22.07 -0.53 -1.03
C SER A 182 -22.65 0.54 -1.97
N GLU A 183 -22.03 1.72 -1.98
CA GLU A 183 -22.43 2.90 -2.77
C GLU A 183 -21.68 2.96 -4.10
N GLU A 184 -22.35 3.44 -5.17
CA GLU A 184 -21.81 3.40 -6.53
C GLU A 184 -20.39 3.97 -6.61
N PRO A 185 -19.46 3.34 -7.36
CA PRO A 185 -18.08 3.76 -7.38
C PRO A 185 -17.94 5.16 -8.02
N GLU A 186 -17.58 6.14 -7.20
CA GLU A 186 -17.28 7.51 -7.65
C GLU A 186 -15.85 7.59 -8.20
N LEU A 187 -15.68 7.20 -9.46
CA LEU A 187 -14.36 7.26 -10.10
C LEU A 187 -13.89 8.70 -10.30
N LEU A 188 -12.67 9.00 -9.87
CA LEU A 188 -12.04 10.31 -10.06
C LEU A 188 -10.76 10.21 -10.91
N GLY A 189 -10.43 11.33 -11.58
CA GLY A 189 -9.14 11.50 -12.26
C GLY A 189 -8.78 10.36 -13.25
N PRO A 190 -7.57 9.77 -13.15
CA PRO A 190 -7.10 8.69 -14.03
C PRO A 190 -8.01 7.45 -14.04
N ALA A 191 -8.54 7.04 -12.88
CA ALA A 191 -9.43 5.88 -12.79
C ALA A 191 -10.70 6.08 -13.62
N ARG A 192 -11.27 7.29 -13.63
CA ARG A 192 -12.43 7.63 -14.46
C ARG A 192 -12.15 7.50 -15.96
N ILE A 193 -10.95 7.90 -16.42
CA ILE A 193 -10.56 7.75 -17.82
C ILE A 193 -10.54 6.28 -18.22
N ILE A 194 -9.95 5.43 -17.37
CA ILE A 194 -9.84 3.99 -17.62
C ILE A 194 -11.22 3.33 -17.55
N GLY A 195 -11.98 3.59 -16.48
CA GLY A 195 -13.31 3.04 -16.21
C GLY A 195 -14.35 3.39 -17.28
N GLY A 196 -14.23 4.57 -17.89
CA GLY A 196 -15.13 5.06 -18.95
C GLY A 196 -14.87 4.47 -20.35
N THR A 197 -13.85 3.64 -20.55
CA THR A 197 -13.58 3.00 -21.84
C THR A 197 -14.45 1.75 -22.09
N ARG A 198 -14.51 1.28 -23.34
CA ARG A 198 -15.21 0.04 -23.70
C ARG A 198 -14.63 -1.15 -22.92
N ARG A 199 -15.44 -2.17 -22.64
CA ARG A 199 -15.08 -3.32 -21.78
C ARG A 199 -13.74 -4.00 -22.12
N ARG A 200 -13.48 -4.30 -23.40
CA ARG A 200 -12.23 -4.97 -23.83
C ARG A 200 -10.99 -4.10 -23.61
N PRO A 201 -10.90 -2.86 -24.14
CA PRO A 201 -9.74 -2.00 -23.88
C PRO A 201 -9.59 -1.63 -22.39
N ARG A 202 -10.70 -1.49 -21.65
CA ARG A 202 -10.66 -1.26 -20.20
C ARG A 202 -9.94 -2.39 -19.46
N ARG A 203 -10.34 -3.64 -19.70
CA ARG A 203 -9.67 -4.81 -19.12
C ARG A 203 -8.20 -4.87 -19.49
N GLY A 204 -7.88 -4.64 -20.77
CA GLY A 204 -6.49 -4.59 -21.23
C GLY A 204 -5.66 -3.55 -20.47
N ALA A 205 -6.19 -2.34 -20.31
CA ALA A 205 -5.52 -1.26 -19.58
C ALA A 205 -5.35 -1.58 -18.09
N ILE A 206 -6.41 -2.04 -17.41
CA ILE A 206 -6.36 -2.42 -15.99
C ILE A 206 -5.33 -3.52 -15.77
N THR A 207 -5.37 -4.60 -16.57
CA THR A 207 -4.42 -5.70 -16.48
C THR A 207 -2.99 -5.24 -16.74
N ALA A 208 -2.76 -4.40 -17.77
CA ALA A 208 -1.44 -3.87 -18.05
C ALA A 208 -0.89 -3.01 -16.90
N LEU A 209 -1.72 -2.14 -16.31
CA LEU A 209 -1.31 -1.30 -15.18
C LEU A 209 -1.02 -2.14 -13.93
N PHE A 210 -1.83 -3.17 -13.65
CA PHE A 210 -1.55 -4.12 -12.57
C PHE A 210 -0.22 -4.84 -12.80
N LEU A 211 0.02 -5.35 -14.00
CA LEU A 211 1.25 -6.07 -14.33
C LEU A 211 2.49 -5.17 -14.22
N VAL A 212 2.45 -3.98 -14.83
CA VAL A 212 3.56 -3.01 -14.75
C VAL A 212 3.84 -2.66 -13.28
N SER A 213 2.80 -2.34 -12.51
CA SER A 213 2.98 -1.97 -11.10
C SER A 213 3.54 -3.13 -10.27
N ALA A 214 3.01 -4.34 -10.44
CA ALA A 214 3.48 -5.51 -9.72
C ALA A 214 4.94 -5.85 -10.08
N VAL A 215 5.28 -5.86 -11.37
CA VAL A 215 6.66 -6.11 -11.83
C VAL A 215 7.62 -5.08 -11.24
N THR A 216 7.30 -3.78 -11.33
CA THR A 216 8.15 -2.73 -10.78
C THR A 216 8.30 -2.83 -9.27
N ILE A 217 7.20 -3.02 -8.53
CA ILE A 217 7.26 -3.14 -7.06
C ILE A 217 8.13 -4.33 -6.67
N LEU A 218 7.89 -5.51 -7.25
CA LEU A 218 8.66 -6.72 -6.92
C LEU A 218 10.15 -6.60 -7.33
N ALA A 219 10.42 -5.96 -8.46
CA ALA A 219 11.78 -5.77 -8.96
C ALA A 219 12.57 -4.75 -8.12
N CYS A 220 11.91 -3.73 -7.57
CA CYS A 220 12.55 -2.63 -6.84
C CYS A 220 12.50 -2.76 -5.31
N ALA A 221 11.57 -3.52 -4.73
CA ALA A 221 11.35 -3.56 -3.27
C ALA A 221 12.60 -4.03 -2.49
N GLU A 222 13.22 -5.12 -2.92
CA GLU A 222 14.40 -5.66 -2.26
C GLU A 222 15.62 -4.74 -2.33
N PRO A 223 16.06 -4.26 -3.52
CA PRO A 223 17.21 -3.34 -3.59
C PRO A 223 16.92 -1.99 -2.92
N PHE A 224 15.66 -1.54 -2.91
CA PHE A 224 15.26 -0.35 -2.16
C PHE A 224 15.44 -0.56 -0.65
N ALA A 225 15.00 -1.71 -0.13
CA ALA A 225 15.12 -2.08 1.27
C ALA A 225 16.59 -2.13 1.73
N GLU A 226 17.48 -2.70 0.92
CA GLU A 226 18.93 -2.70 1.19
C GLU A 226 19.53 -1.30 1.12
N GLY A 227 19.14 -0.52 0.11
CA GLY A 227 19.59 0.86 -0.07
C GLY A 227 19.26 1.74 1.14
N LEU A 228 18.09 1.53 1.77
CA LEU A 228 17.70 2.21 3.01
C LEU A 228 18.63 1.86 4.18
N ILE A 229 18.98 0.57 4.35
CA ILE A 229 19.90 0.15 5.41
C ILE A 229 21.27 0.79 5.19
N HIS A 230 21.84 0.64 3.99
CA HIS A 230 23.17 1.17 3.68
C HIS A 230 23.23 2.70 3.78
N SER A 231 22.17 3.40 3.36
CA SER A 231 22.09 4.86 3.47
C SER A 231 22.03 5.33 4.93
N GLY A 232 21.48 4.50 5.84
CA GLY A 232 21.40 4.80 7.27
C GLY A 232 22.67 4.50 8.06
N THR A 233 23.60 3.75 7.49
CA THR A 233 24.90 3.40 8.11
C THR A 233 26.09 4.16 7.51
N SER A 234 25.84 4.97 6.48
CA SER A 234 26.87 5.76 5.77
C SER A 234 27.03 7.16 6.35
#